data_AF-A0A368YRT1-F1
#
_entry.id   AF-A0A368YRT1-F1
#
_cell.length_a   1.000
_cell.length_b   1.000
_cell.length_c   1.000
_cell.angle_alpha   90.00
_cell.angle_beta   90.00
_cell.angle_gamma   90.00
#
_symmetry.space_group_name_H-M   'P 1'
#
loop_
_entity.id
_entity.type
_entity.pdbx_description
1 polymer ?
#
loop_
_entity_poly.entity_id
_entity_poly.type
_entity_poly.pdbx_seq_one_letter_code
_entity_poly.pdbx_strand_id
1 'polypeptide(L)'
;MARLAAYALAVALGWLALMAGGMFIPGAAPAALVLLPGRDFLTRLPESARLVDASGRFGVTVTGAGARQLYAAGAVLVLPAGLPLCVDPRRDRR
;
A
#
# COMPACT_ATOMS: atom_id res chain seq x y z
N MET A 1 -23.86 15.83 16.14
CA MET A 1 -22.48 15.40 16.45
C MET A 1 -22.27 13.91 16.19
N ALA A 2 -22.87 12.99 16.98
CA ALA A 2 -22.64 11.54 16.84
C ALA A 2 -22.97 10.96 15.45
N ARG A 3 -24.08 11.39 14.84
CA ARG A 3 -24.46 10.93 13.48
C ARG A 3 -23.49 11.39 12.40
N LEU A 4 -23.01 12.63 12.48
CA LEU A 4 -22.02 13.18 11.53
C LEU A 4 -20.68 12.43 11.66
N ALA A 5 -20.25 12.14 12.88
CA ALA A 5 -19.06 11.34 13.12
C ALA A 5 -19.21 9.91 12.54
N ALA A 6 -20.38 9.30 12.72
CA ALA A 6 -20.66 7.98 12.13
C ALA A 6 -20.65 8.00 10.60
N TYR A 7 -21.23 9.02 9.96
CA TYR A 7 -21.19 9.16 8.50
C TYR A 7 -19.76 9.42 8.00
N ALA A 8 -19.00 10.29 8.65
CA ALA A 8 -17.61 10.55 8.30
C ALA A 8 -16.77 9.26 8.40
N LEU A 9 -16.95 8.48 9.46
CA LEU A 9 -16.29 7.19 9.62
C LEU A 9 -16.68 6.19 8.53
N ALA A 10 -17.97 6.10 8.20
CA ALA A 10 -18.46 5.22 7.13
C ALA A 10 -17.86 5.58 5.76
N VAL A 11 -17.78 6.88 5.44
CA VAL A 11 -17.15 7.37 4.20
C VAL A 11 -15.67 7.02 4.18
N ALA A 12 -14.94 7.25 5.29
CA ALA A 12 -13.52 6.93 5.38
C ALA A 12 -13.25 5.42 5.22
N LEU A 13 -14.06 4.58 5.86
CA LEU A 13 -13.94 3.12 5.73
C LEU A 13 -14.29 2.64 4.32
N GLY A 14 -15.36 3.17 3.72
CA GLY A 14 -15.73 2.86 2.34
C GLY A 14 -14.65 3.27 1.33
N TRP A 15 -14.05 4.43 1.53
CA TRP A 15 -12.92 4.91 0.73
C TRP A 15 -11.70 3.99 0.83
N LEU A 16 -11.30 3.62 2.05
CA LEU A 16 -10.18 2.70 2.28
C LEU A 16 -10.43 1.32 1.68
N ALA A 17 -11.66 0.81 1.79
CA ALA A 17 -12.06 -0.46 1.20
C ALA A 17 -11.97 -0.40 -0.34
N LEU A 18 -12.39 0.71 -0.95
CA LEU A 18 -12.28 0.90 -2.40
C LEU A 18 -10.82 0.93 -2.85
N MET A 19 -9.95 1.65 -2.12
CA MET A 19 -8.52 1.71 -2.40
C MET A 19 -7.85 0.35 -2.26
N ALA A 20 -8.08 -0.36 -1.14
CA ALA A 20 -7.54 -1.70 -0.92
C ALA A 20 -8.06 -2.70 -1.98
N GLY A 21 -9.33 -2.58 -2.37
CA GLY A 21 -9.93 -3.36 -3.46
C GLY A 21 -9.26 -3.10 -4.81
N GLY A 22 -8.94 -1.85 -5.13
CA GLY A 22 -8.24 -1.48 -6.37
C GLY A 22 -6.88 -2.18 -6.53
N MET A 23 -6.22 -2.52 -5.43
CA MET A 23 -4.95 -3.26 -5.45
C MET A 23 -5.06 -4.72 -5.93
N PHE A 24 -6.28 -5.28 -6.00
CA PHE A 24 -6.53 -6.58 -6.64
C PHE A 24 -6.68 -6.47 -8.16
N ILE A 25 -6.78 -5.26 -8.71
CA ILE A 25 -6.87 -5.02 -10.15
C ILE A 25 -5.43 -4.95 -10.70
N PRO A 26 -5.03 -5.89 -11.59
CA PRO A 26 -3.70 -5.87 -12.18
C PRO A 26 -3.41 -4.55 -12.89
N GLY A 27 -2.27 -3.94 -12.62
CA GLY A 27 -1.85 -2.68 -13.25
C GLY A 27 -2.45 -1.40 -12.65
N ALA A 28 -3.29 -1.50 -11.61
CA ALA A 28 -3.88 -0.32 -10.98
C ALA A 28 -2.85 0.58 -10.25
N ALA A 29 -1.76 0.00 -9.75
CA ALA A 29 -0.68 0.76 -9.13
C ALA A 29 0.66 0.01 -9.20
N PRO A 30 1.78 0.72 -9.47
CA PRO A 30 3.11 0.11 -9.56
C PRO A 30 3.79 -0.12 -8.20
N ALA A 31 3.29 0.49 -7.12
CA ALA A 31 3.74 0.25 -5.76
C ALA A 31 2.55 0.08 -4.81
N ALA A 32 2.83 -0.46 -3.63
CA ALA A 32 1.89 -0.71 -2.56
C ALA A 32 2.38 -0.05 -1.29
N LEU A 33 1.54 0.77 -0.66
CA LEU A 33 1.76 1.28 0.68
C LEU A 33 1.12 0.32 1.68
N VAL A 34 1.94 -0.24 2.55
CA VAL A 34 1.52 -1.10 3.65
C VAL A 34 1.49 -0.29 4.93
N LEU A 35 0.32 -0.19 5.54
CA LEU A 35 0.13 0.44 6.84
C LEU A 35 0.13 -0.63 7.93
N LEU A 36 0.84 -0.34 9.03
CA LEU A 36 1.08 -1.23 10.16
C LEU A 36 1.65 -2.59 9.71
N PRO A 37 2.87 -2.61 9.13
CA PRO A 37 3.53 -3.88 8.85
C PRO A 37 3.82 -4.64 10.16
N GLY A 38 3.62 -5.96 10.15
CA GLY A 38 4.06 -6.81 11.25
C GLY A 38 5.58 -6.71 11.49
N ARG A 39 6.05 -7.09 12.69
CA ARG A 39 7.48 -7.00 13.07
C ARG A 39 8.40 -7.73 12.08
N ASP A 40 7.93 -8.89 11.59
CA ASP A 40 8.65 -9.75 10.64
C ASP A 40 8.15 -9.55 9.19
N PHE A 41 7.53 -8.40 8.88
CA PHE A 41 7.03 -8.13 7.54
C PHE A 41 8.18 -8.04 6.55
N LEU A 42 9.20 -7.23 6.86
CA LEU A 42 10.37 -7.01 6.00
C LEU A 42 11.14 -8.30 5.70
N THR A 43 11.20 -9.23 6.65
CA THR A 43 11.89 -10.53 6.50
C THR A 43 11.06 -11.57 5.74
N ARG A 44 9.74 -11.36 5.61
CA ARG A 44 8.81 -12.24 4.89
C ARG A 44 8.36 -11.64 3.56
N LEU A 45 9.00 -10.58 3.09
CA LEU A 45 8.74 -10.04 1.77
C LEU A 45 9.02 -11.12 0.71
N PRO A 46 8.18 -11.23 -0.33
CA PRO A 46 8.47 -12.09 -1.46
C PRO A 46 9.73 -11.60 -2.19
N GLU A 47 10.47 -12.48 -2.85
CA GLU A 47 11.72 -12.14 -3.54
C GLU A 47 11.54 -11.09 -4.65
N SER A 48 10.34 -11.00 -5.23
CA SER A 48 10.00 -9.98 -6.22
C SER A 48 9.77 -8.59 -5.61
N ALA A 49 9.54 -8.49 -4.29
CA ALA A 49 9.29 -7.23 -3.63
C ALA A 49 10.57 -6.44 -3.40
N ARG A 50 10.51 -5.13 -3.64
CA ARG A 50 11.55 -4.18 -3.26
C ARG A 50 10.98 -3.12 -2.35
N LEU A 51 11.67 -2.87 -1.24
CA LEU A 51 11.39 -1.73 -0.37
C LEU A 51 11.75 -0.44 -1.12
N VAL A 52 10.77 0.45 -1.26
CA VAL A 52 10.93 1.77 -1.89
C VAL A 52 11.15 2.84 -0.82
N ASP A 53 10.31 2.80 0.21
CA ASP A 53 10.38 3.74 1.32
C ASP A 53 9.94 3.07 2.62
N ALA A 54 10.54 3.48 3.71
CA ALA A 54 10.16 3.09 5.06
C ALA A 54 9.78 4.36 5.84
N SER A 55 8.50 4.74 5.72
CA SER A 55 7.89 5.83 6.46
C SER A 55 7.70 5.44 7.94
N GLY A 56 8.81 5.33 8.67
CA GLY A 56 8.86 5.04 10.10
C GLY A 56 8.36 3.64 10.48
N ARG A 57 7.81 3.52 11.70
CA ARG A 57 7.34 2.24 12.26
C ARG A 57 5.97 1.80 11.74
N PHE A 58 5.24 2.70 11.07
CA PHE A 58 3.82 2.53 10.79
C PHE A 58 3.48 2.41 9.30
N GLY A 59 4.43 2.72 8.40
CA GLY A 59 4.19 2.69 6.97
C GLY A 59 5.42 2.21 6.20
N VAL A 60 5.20 1.29 5.26
CA VAL A 60 6.25 0.75 4.38
C VAL A 60 5.72 0.73 2.95
N THR A 61 6.47 1.30 2.01
CA THR A 61 6.13 1.28 0.58
C THR A 61 6.99 0.24 -0.13
N VAL A 62 6.34 -0.68 -0.83
CA VAL A 62 6.98 -1.77 -1.57
C VAL A 62 6.51 -1.79 -3.02
N THR A 63 7.38 -2.19 -3.93
CA THR A 63 7.06 -2.43 -5.35
C THR A 63 7.34 -3.87 -5.71
N GLY A 64 6.76 -4.37 -6.82
CA GLY A 64 7.03 -5.72 -7.32
C GLY A 64 6.31 -6.86 -6.59
N ALA A 65 5.35 -6.54 -5.72
CA ALA A 65 4.49 -7.51 -5.06
C ALA A 65 3.02 -7.11 -5.12
N GLY A 66 2.15 -8.11 -5.34
CA GLY A 66 0.71 -7.93 -5.36
C GLY A 66 0.10 -7.98 -3.95
N ALA A 67 -1.12 -7.45 -3.81
CA ALA A 67 -1.82 -7.35 -2.52
C ALA A 67 -1.85 -8.67 -1.75
N ARG A 68 -2.16 -9.79 -2.42
CA ARG A 68 -2.23 -11.13 -1.79
C ARG A 68 -0.91 -11.55 -1.14
N GLN A 69 0.23 -11.27 -1.80
CA GLN A 69 1.55 -11.63 -1.28
C GLN A 69 1.90 -10.76 -0.06
N LEU A 70 1.53 -9.49 -0.09
CA LEU A 70 1.76 -8.55 1.02
C LEU A 70 0.91 -8.90 2.25
N TYR A 71 -0.36 -9.27 2.04
CA TYR A 71 -1.21 -9.80 3.11
C TYR A 71 -0.65 -11.10 3.69
N ALA A 72 -0.12 -12.01 2.85
CA ALA A 72 0.53 -13.23 3.31
C ALA A 72 1.81 -12.96 4.14
N ALA A 73 2.55 -11.90 3.82
CA ALA A 73 3.72 -11.46 4.61
C ALA A 73 3.34 -10.79 5.96
N GLY A 74 2.05 -10.54 6.19
CA GLY A 74 1.52 -9.93 7.42
C GLY A 74 1.24 -8.43 7.33
N ALA A 75 0.93 -7.92 6.13
CA ALA A 75 0.34 -6.59 5.98
C ALA A 75 -1.06 -6.52 6.61
N VAL A 76 -1.36 -5.45 7.33
CA VAL A 76 -2.71 -5.20 7.87
C VAL A 76 -3.59 -4.47 6.86
N LEU A 77 -3.05 -3.43 6.23
CA LEU A 77 -3.76 -2.67 5.20
C LEU A 77 -2.80 -2.35 4.05
N VAL A 78 -3.19 -2.78 2.85
CA VAL A 78 -2.44 -2.55 1.61
C VAL A 78 -3.21 -1.55 0.76
N LEU A 79 -2.55 -0.45 0.41
CA LEU A 79 -3.11 0.62 -0.40
C LEU A 79 -2.30 0.79 -1.68
N PRO A 80 -2.93 1.20 -2.79
CA PRO A 80 -2.23 1.55 -4.01
C PRO A 80 -1.31 2.76 -3.77
N ALA A 81 -0.07 2.68 -4.25
CA ALA A 81 0.94 3.72 -4.12
C ALA A 81 1.78 3.82 -5.41
N GLY A 82 2.66 4.83 -5.46
CA GLY A 82 3.56 5.01 -6.61
C GLY A 82 2.84 5.50 -7.87
N LEU A 83 1.76 6.27 -7.72
CA LEU A 83 1.16 6.98 -8.86
C LEU A 83 2.28 7.70 -9.63
N PRO A 84 2.31 7.62 -10.98
CA PRO A 84 3.38 8.17 -11.83
C PRO A 84 3.48 9.71 -11.82
N LEU A 85 2.80 10.38 -10.88
CA LEU A 85 2.79 11.83 -10.73
C LEU A 85 4.16 12.39 -10.29
N CYS A 86 5.07 11.55 -9.80
CA CYS A 86 6.48 11.90 -9.69
C CYS A 86 7.24 11.17 -10.81
N VAL A 87 7.63 11.91 -11.85
CA VAL A 87 8.67 11.43 -12.77
C VAL A 87 9.90 11.11 -11.92
N ASP A 88 10.36 9.87 -11.97
CA ASP A 88 11.67 9.52 -11.42
C ASP A 88 12.73 9.92 -12.45
N PRO A 89 13.54 10.97 -12.22
CA PRO A 89 14.59 11.37 -13.15
C PRO A 89 15.67 10.29 -13.36
N ARG A 90 15.70 9.22 -12.55
CA ARG A 90 16.58 8.06 -12.81
C ARG A 90 16.03 7.09 -13.85
N ARG A 91 14.73 7.16 -14.20
CA ARG A 91 14.12 6.30 -15.23
C ARG A 91 14.43 6.77 -16.66
N ASP A 92 14.85 8.02 -16.85
CA ASP A 92 15.18 8.63 -18.15
C ASP A 92 16.69 8.55 -18.51
N ARG A 93 17.50 7.87 -17.68
CA ARG A 93 18.97 7.79 -17.87
C ARG A 93 19.47 6.42 -18.31
N ARG A 94 18.58 5.55 -18.79
CA ARG A 94 18.91 4.24 -19.37
C ARG A 94 18.54 4.19 -20.83
#